data_AF-G3QB98-F1
#
_entry.id   AF-G3QB98-F1
#
_cell.length_a   1.000
_cell.length_b   1.000
_cell.length_c   1.000
_cell.angle_alpha   90.00
_cell.angle_beta   90.00
_cell.angle_gamma   90.00
#
_symmetry.space_group_name_H-M   'P 1'
#
loop_
_entity.id
_entity.type
_entity.pdbx_description
1 polymer ?
#
loop_
_entity_poly.entity_id
_entity_poly.type
_entity_poly.pdbx_seq_one_letter_code
_entity_poly.pdbx_strand_id
1 'polypeptide(L)'
;LPMTGEDTGLGALASPLVGYLGKERAASLEHCPWCTSKGLTYALRSYRINLQESVTLCTNPQCLFPLVSRSLEDVLACLDPVGPTVGTKRKNCSALETEELISPAHKRLRSALLIGDRDDPVVSPRHAAPGTPEAEEDFGPSKRCSLGSNPPSFTSDHNYTAEIMPLHNGRIARTQWKTLTADVPECEDVPMESLSSASPSKSEDLVSVANQPFWSNSDNLCWLDSLLVALVNCKSLIECKPKDEAEQSSVWQLMRGYEDICASIRMHQQTGGDGAVKVPRHVLEKADADLRCLRMSAFKLLQPKLNCKLGQRETPVFAMPLLLASDPWAEPLFQSTFHWMFRCSECKAASAERVLKTLPTFTNVFPDWSPLNAVHSAPCNVCCQKNQRRTMVLESVPSVFALHFVEGLPDNDVRRYAFTFKESRYSVTTVIQYDHQLKHFVTWTRNSDGSWLEYDDLKHPECRSHRRFPVPAQEMHVVFWEVEEEEDQEPRACFPSTTFAESPPFKKEVSPS
;
A
#
# COMPACT_ATOMS: atom_id res chain seq x y z
N LEU A 1 -10.16 -22.78 -43.82
CA LEU A 1 -11.41 -22.15 -44.29
C LEU A 1 -12.47 -23.25 -44.36
N PRO A 2 -13.72 -23.03 -43.89
CA PRO A 2 -14.31 -21.76 -43.43
C PRO A 2 -13.88 -21.34 -42.00
N MET A 3 -14.73 -20.62 -41.27
CA MET A 3 -14.43 -19.59 -40.25
C MET A 3 -15.19 -19.77 -38.92
N THR A 4 -14.94 -18.83 -37.99
CA THR A 4 -15.57 -18.52 -36.68
C THR A 4 -15.17 -19.37 -35.46
N GLY A 5 -15.00 -18.78 -34.26
CA GLY A 5 -15.02 -17.34 -33.96
C GLY A 5 -14.66 -16.94 -32.52
N GLU A 6 -14.19 -15.69 -32.40
CA GLU A 6 -14.14 -14.75 -31.26
C GLU A 6 -13.52 -15.14 -29.90
N ASP A 7 -12.76 -14.19 -29.36
CA ASP A 7 -11.97 -14.25 -28.12
C ASP A 7 -12.79 -13.63 -26.95
N THR A 8 -12.68 -14.18 -25.74
CA THR A 8 -13.41 -13.68 -24.55
C THR A 8 -12.59 -13.75 -23.26
N GLY A 9 -11.39 -13.18 -23.26
CA GLY A 9 -10.65 -12.87 -22.03
C GLY A 9 -11.12 -11.55 -21.40
N LEU A 10 -11.63 -11.57 -20.16
CA LEU A 10 -11.73 -10.39 -19.28
C LEU A 10 -11.95 -10.82 -17.81
N GLY A 11 -10.89 -10.73 -17.00
CA GLY A 11 -10.90 -11.19 -15.61
C GLY A 11 -11.54 -10.20 -14.63
N ALA A 12 -12.54 -10.64 -13.85
CA ALA A 12 -13.15 -9.83 -12.79
C ALA A 12 -12.55 -10.15 -11.42
N LEU A 13 -11.94 -9.17 -10.74
CA LEU A 13 -11.34 -9.32 -9.41
C LEU A 13 -12.30 -8.87 -8.29
N ALA A 14 -12.81 -9.81 -7.47
CA ALA A 14 -13.71 -9.47 -6.36
C ALA A 14 -13.03 -8.72 -5.21
N SER A 15 -13.62 -7.59 -4.81
CA SER A 15 -13.30 -6.90 -3.56
C SER A 15 -13.79 -7.71 -2.33
N PRO A 16 -12.99 -7.84 -1.26
CA PRO A 16 -13.49 -8.16 0.07
C PRO A 16 -14.32 -6.99 0.63
N LEU A 17 -15.39 -7.27 1.36
CA LEU A 17 -16.29 -6.27 1.95
C LEU A 17 -16.26 -6.33 3.49
N VAL A 18 -15.14 -5.90 4.09
CA VAL A 18 -14.93 -5.84 5.55
C VAL A 18 -14.21 -4.53 5.92
N GLY A 19 -14.51 -3.97 7.10
CA GLY A 19 -13.86 -2.78 7.65
C GLY A 19 -14.68 -1.49 7.51
N TYR A 20 -15.75 -1.36 8.30
CA TYR A 20 -16.60 -0.16 8.37
C TYR A 20 -15.95 0.98 9.18
N LEU A 21 -15.92 2.20 8.63
CA LEU A 21 -16.01 3.50 9.34
C LEU A 21 -15.93 4.69 8.35
N GLY A 22 -17.03 5.05 7.67
CA GLY A 22 -17.06 6.25 6.82
C GLY A 22 -18.31 6.41 5.94
N LYS A 23 -19.10 7.46 6.20
CA LYS A 23 -20.24 8.01 5.44
C LYS A 23 -20.88 7.11 4.35
N GLU A 24 -21.94 6.39 4.71
CA GLU A 24 -22.86 5.76 3.75
C GLU A 24 -23.62 6.81 2.91
N ARG A 25 -23.42 6.83 1.58
CA ARG A 25 -24.43 7.32 0.60
C ARG A 25 -24.47 6.58 -0.74
N ALA A 26 -23.42 5.84 -1.11
CA ALA A 26 -23.36 5.04 -2.35
C ALA A 26 -23.39 3.51 -2.12
N ALA A 27 -23.32 3.05 -0.86
CA ALA A 27 -23.15 1.63 -0.52
C ALA A 27 -24.44 0.78 -0.61
N SER A 28 -25.59 1.41 -0.87
CA SER A 28 -26.93 0.77 -0.87
C SER A 28 -27.41 0.26 -2.24
N LEU A 29 -26.58 0.35 -3.28
CA LEU A 29 -26.90 -0.10 -4.64
C LEU A 29 -25.98 -1.24 -5.07
N GLU A 30 -26.51 -2.46 -5.13
CA GLU A 30 -25.80 -3.63 -5.67
C GLU A 30 -25.53 -3.49 -7.18
N HIS A 31 -26.43 -2.80 -7.89
CA HIS A 31 -26.45 -2.68 -9.34
C HIS A 31 -26.27 -1.23 -9.82
N CYS A 32 -25.60 -1.06 -10.95
CA CYS A 32 -25.29 0.25 -11.52
C CYS A 32 -26.56 0.92 -12.09
N PRO A 33 -27.03 2.05 -11.51
CA PRO A 33 -28.31 2.65 -11.91
C PRO A 33 -28.31 3.17 -13.37
N TRP A 34 -27.14 3.53 -13.91
CA TRP A 34 -27.00 3.96 -15.31
C TRP A 34 -27.02 2.81 -16.32
N CYS A 35 -26.63 1.60 -15.90
CA CYS A 35 -26.88 0.41 -16.69
C CYS A 35 -28.34 -0.03 -16.56
N THR A 36 -28.90 0.00 -15.34
CA THR A 36 -30.31 -0.36 -15.08
C THR A 36 -31.29 0.50 -15.88
N SER A 37 -31.06 1.81 -16.00
CA SER A 37 -31.89 2.70 -16.84
C SER A 37 -31.80 2.43 -18.34
N LYS A 38 -30.83 1.62 -18.78
CA LYS A 38 -30.67 1.12 -20.15
C LYS A 38 -31.09 -0.36 -20.30
N GLY A 39 -31.73 -0.94 -19.30
CA GLY A 39 -32.12 -2.36 -19.30
C GLY A 39 -30.95 -3.34 -19.13
N LEU A 40 -29.78 -2.87 -18.68
CA LEU A 40 -28.57 -3.67 -18.52
C LEU A 40 -28.24 -3.92 -17.05
N THR A 41 -28.08 -5.18 -16.67
CA THR A 41 -27.81 -5.59 -15.27
C THR A 41 -26.30 -5.75 -15.05
N TYR A 42 -25.67 -4.74 -14.45
CA TYR A 42 -24.24 -4.78 -14.07
C TYR A 42 -24.08 -4.36 -12.61
N ALA A 43 -23.13 -4.98 -11.92
CA ALA A 43 -22.86 -4.71 -10.51
C ALA A 43 -22.06 -3.41 -10.32
N LEU A 44 -22.15 -2.84 -9.12
CA LEU A 44 -21.19 -1.85 -8.64
C LEU A 44 -20.08 -2.52 -7.82
N ARG A 45 -18.83 -2.05 -7.98
CA ARG A 45 -17.69 -2.48 -7.17
C ARG A 45 -16.96 -1.27 -6.60
N SER A 46 -16.77 -1.27 -5.29
CA SER A 46 -15.93 -0.30 -4.58
C SER A 46 -14.47 -0.75 -4.55
N TYR A 47 -13.57 0.21 -4.75
CA TYR A 47 -12.12 0.08 -4.69
C TYR A 47 -11.59 1.16 -3.74
N ARG A 48 -10.75 0.80 -2.76
CA ARG A 48 -10.09 1.79 -1.89
C ARG A 48 -8.91 2.44 -2.58
N ILE A 49 -8.69 3.72 -2.29
CA ILE A 49 -7.54 4.51 -2.72
C ILE A 49 -6.56 4.65 -1.55
N ASN A 50 -7.08 4.89 -0.35
CA ASN A 50 -6.37 4.96 0.93
C ASN A 50 -7.33 4.51 2.07
N LEU A 51 -7.02 4.78 3.34
CA LEU A 51 -7.94 4.45 4.46
C LEU A 51 -9.25 5.26 4.48
N GLN A 52 -9.30 6.44 3.86
CA GLN A 52 -10.44 7.38 3.93
C GLN A 52 -11.29 7.39 2.65
N GLU A 53 -10.67 7.14 1.50
CA GLU A 53 -11.24 7.33 0.17
C GLU A 53 -11.47 6.00 -0.55
N SER A 54 -12.63 5.87 -1.19
CA SER A 54 -12.95 4.75 -2.08
C SER A 54 -13.82 5.23 -3.25
N VAL A 55 -13.62 4.60 -4.42
CA VAL A 55 -14.36 4.88 -5.65
C VAL A 55 -15.22 3.66 -6.01
N THR A 56 -16.48 3.90 -6.37
CA THR A 56 -17.44 2.86 -6.75
C THR A 56 -17.72 2.94 -8.24
N LEU A 57 -17.28 1.92 -8.99
CA LEU A 57 -17.37 1.86 -10.45
C LEU A 57 -18.31 0.74 -10.90
N CYS A 58 -18.84 0.84 -12.13
CA CYS A 58 -19.61 -0.23 -12.76
C CYS A 58 -18.69 -1.36 -13.26
N THR A 59 -19.17 -2.62 -13.24
CA THR A 59 -18.44 -3.76 -13.85
C THR A 59 -18.54 -3.82 -15.37
N ASN A 60 -19.33 -2.96 -16.02
CA ASN A 60 -19.35 -2.81 -17.47
C ASN A 60 -18.21 -1.86 -17.92
N PRO A 61 -17.24 -2.32 -18.74
CA PRO A 61 -16.12 -1.48 -19.19
C PRO A 61 -16.54 -0.29 -20.08
N GLN A 62 -17.75 -0.32 -20.65
CA GLN A 62 -18.34 0.77 -21.44
C GLN A 62 -19.22 1.71 -20.60
N CYS A 63 -19.26 1.55 -19.27
CA CYS A 63 -20.05 2.37 -18.36
C CYS A 63 -19.17 3.28 -17.49
N LEU A 64 -19.20 4.58 -17.77
CA LEU A 64 -18.45 5.60 -17.04
C LEU A 64 -19.08 5.97 -15.68
N PHE A 65 -19.82 5.08 -15.02
CA PHE A 65 -20.40 5.36 -13.69
C PHE A 65 -19.25 5.52 -12.66
N PRO A 66 -19.24 6.57 -11.81
CA PRO A 66 -20.35 7.50 -11.52
C PRO A 66 -20.44 8.76 -12.39
N LEU A 67 -19.45 9.04 -13.23
CA LEU A 67 -19.30 10.29 -14.01
C LEU A 67 -20.50 10.61 -14.93
N VAL A 68 -21.25 9.59 -15.37
CA VAL A 68 -22.45 9.74 -16.21
C VAL A 68 -23.78 9.59 -15.45
N SER A 69 -23.74 9.55 -14.12
CA SER A 69 -24.95 9.42 -13.27
C SER A 69 -25.52 10.75 -12.77
N ARG A 70 -24.79 11.85 -12.99
CA ARG A 70 -25.07 13.22 -12.53
C ARG A 70 -24.45 14.20 -13.54
N SER A 71 -24.79 15.49 -13.48
CA SER A 71 -24.06 16.48 -14.27
C SER A 71 -22.65 16.73 -13.69
N LEU A 72 -21.76 17.37 -14.45
CA LEU A 72 -20.42 17.72 -13.92
C LEU A 72 -20.54 18.72 -12.76
N GLU A 73 -21.51 19.61 -12.84
CA GLU A 73 -21.84 20.62 -11.84
C GLU A 73 -22.37 19.97 -10.55
N ASP A 74 -23.24 18.95 -10.67
CA ASP A 74 -23.70 18.14 -9.53
C ASP A 74 -22.54 17.40 -8.84
N VAL A 75 -21.58 16.89 -9.60
CA VAL A 75 -20.38 16.21 -9.07
C VAL A 75 -19.48 17.21 -8.35
N LEU A 76 -19.20 18.36 -8.96
CA LEU A 76 -18.42 19.44 -8.35
C LEU A 76 -19.09 19.99 -7.09
N ALA A 77 -20.42 20.12 -7.07
CA ALA A 77 -21.19 20.53 -5.89
C ALA A 77 -21.27 19.47 -4.77
N CYS A 78 -20.89 18.21 -5.05
CA CYS A 78 -20.75 17.16 -4.04
C CYS A 78 -19.34 17.06 -3.44
N LEU A 79 -18.36 17.82 -3.96
CA LEU A 79 -17.04 17.96 -3.35
C LEU A 79 -17.10 19.05 -2.27
N ASP A 80 -16.66 18.75 -1.04
CA ASP A 80 -16.59 19.73 0.03
C ASP A 80 -15.69 20.91 -0.40
N PRO A 81 -16.18 22.16 -0.45
CA PRO A 81 -15.37 23.30 -0.82
C PRO A 81 -14.22 23.49 0.18
N VAL A 82 -12.98 23.45 -0.32
CA VAL A 82 -11.80 23.81 0.49
C VAL A 82 -11.93 25.30 0.83
N GLY A 83 -12.39 25.59 2.04
CA GLY A 83 -12.63 26.96 2.50
C GLY A 83 -11.36 27.80 2.41
N PRO A 84 -11.42 29.04 1.91
CA PRO A 84 -10.24 29.88 1.77
C PRO A 84 -9.59 30.11 3.13
N THR A 85 -8.29 29.85 3.22
CA THR A 85 -7.51 29.98 4.46
C THR A 85 -7.49 31.44 4.91
N VAL A 86 -8.22 31.72 6.00
CA VAL A 86 -8.32 33.06 6.58
C VAL A 86 -6.98 33.42 7.25
N GLY A 87 -6.14 34.23 6.60
CA GLY A 87 -4.96 34.74 7.30
C GLY A 87 -3.79 35.36 6.54
N THR A 88 -3.99 36.37 5.67
CA THR A 88 -3.01 37.47 5.64
C THR A 88 -3.61 38.79 5.14
N LYS A 89 -3.36 39.88 5.88
CA LYS A 89 -3.71 41.23 5.44
C LYS A 89 -2.65 41.75 4.48
N ARG A 90 -3.07 42.39 3.38
CA ARG A 90 -2.29 43.48 2.78
C ARG A 90 -3.11 44.77 2.81
N LYS A 91 -2.48 45.84 3.33
CA LYS A 91 -3.00 47.21 3.23
C LYS A 91 -3.03 47.63 1.75
N ASN A 92 -3.97 48.51 1.42
CA ASN A 92 -3.70 49.75 0.71
C ASN A 92 -4.82 50.75 1.02
N CYS A 93 -4.49 52.05 1.11
CA CYS A 93 -5.43 53.10 1.52
C CYS A 93 -5.23 54.39 0.71
N SER A 94 -6.24 54.73 -0.09
CA SER A 94 -6.52 56.05 -0.68
C SER A 94 -7.93 55.97 -1.29
N ALA A 95 -8.94 56.76 -0.87
CA ALA A 95 -9.11 58.21 -1.09
C ALA A 95 -9.42 58.50 -2.58
N LEU A 96 -10.53 59.16 -2.99
CA LEU A 96 -11.56 59.98 -2.30
C LEU A 96 -12.93 59.94 -3.06
N GLU A 97 -14.02 60.37 -2.40
CA GLU A 97 -15.15 61.22 -2.91
C GLU A 97 -16.04 60.79 -4.13
N THR A 98 -17.35 61.08 -4.29
CA THR A 98 -18.52 61.50 -3.43
C THR A 98 -19.84 61.20 -4.22
N GLU A 99 -21.03 61.50 -3.66
CA GLU A 99 -22.38 61.57 -4.31
C GLU A 99 -23.04 60.20 -4.69
N GLU A 100 -24.36 60.01 -4.70
CA GLU A 100 -25.49 60.57 -3.91
C GLU A 100 -26.68 59.56 -3.89
N LEU A 101 -27.69 59.83 -3.05
CA LEU A 101 -29.15 59.44 -3.06
C LEU A 101 -29.66 58.33 -4.04
N ILE A 102 -30.63 57.45 -3.71
CA ILE A 102 -32.02 57.69 -3.24
C ILE A 102 -32.61 56.41 -2.55
N SER A 103 -33.60 56.57 -1.68
CA SER A 103 -34.56 55.53 -1.19
C SER A 103 -36.00 56.14 -1.16
N PRO A 104 -37.15 55.48 -0.84
CA PRO A 104 -37.36 54.23 -0.05
C PRO A 104 -38.62 53.35 -0.42
N ALA A 105 -39.05 52.47 0.52
CA ALA A 105 -40.43 51.94 0.72
C ALA A 105 -40.99 50.92 -0.32
N HIS A 106 -41.93 49.98 -0.09
CA HIS A 106 -42.83 49.50 1.01
C HIS A 106 -43.37 48.07 0.59
N LYS A 107 -44.19 47.22 1.25
CA LYS A 107 -44.84 46.97 2.59
C LYS A 107 -45.23 45.46 2.60
N ARG A 108 -45.09 44.64 3.67
CA ARG A 108 -46.10 44.27 4.72
C ARG A 108 -47.56 44.08 4.23
N LEU A 109 -48.36 43.05 4.60
CA LEU A 109 -48.20 41.84 5.44
C LEU A 109 -49.40 40.83 5.24
N ARG A 110 -49.25 39.54 5.63
CA ARG A 110 -50.19 38.50 6.22
C ARG A 110 -51.73 38.72 6.24
N SER A 111 -52.65 37.71 6.31
CA SER A 111 -52.62 36.21 6.30
C SER A 111 -54.06 35.61 6.47
N ALA A 112 -54.20 34.27 6.50
CA ALA A 112 -55.30 33.42 7.06
C ALA A 112 -56.31 32.78 6.04
N LEU A 113 -56.46 31.44 5.90
CA LEU A 113 -57.23 30.40 6.68
C LEU A 113 -58.76 30.41 6.36
N LEU A 114 -59.56 29.33 6.22
CA LEU A 114 -59.41 27.85 6.33
C LEU A 114 -60.58 27.05 5.66
N ILE A 115 -60.34 25.75 5.35
CA ILE A 115 -61.27 24.57 5.31
C ILE A 115 -62.34 24.37 4.20
N GLY A 116 -62.40 23.13 3.67
CA GLY A 116 -63.60 22.37 3.26
C GLY A 116 -63.82 22.17 1.75
N ASP A 117 -64.35 21.04 1.25
CA ASP A 117 -64.47 19.65 1.76
C ASP A 117 -64.74 18.67 0.58
N ARG A 118 -64.42 17.36 0.72
CA ARG A 118 -64.91 16.09 0.08
C ARG A 118 -65.50 16.02 -1.37
N ASP A 119 -65.67 14.89 -2.08
CA ASP A 119 -65.66 13.42 -1.82
C ASP A 119 -65.12 12.63 -3.07
N ASP A 120 -64.87 11.32 -2.93
CA ASP A 120 -64.63 10.30 -4.00
C ASP A 120 -65.93 9.46 -4.22
N PRO A 121 -66.23 8.76 -5.36
CA PRO A 121 -65.50 7.52 -5.74
C PRO A 121 -65.58 6.98 -7.22
N VAL A 122 -64.59 6.14 -7.57
CA VAL A 122 -64.64 4.82 -8.29
C VAL A 122 -65.72 4.50 -9.37
N VAL A 123 -65.31 4.06 -10.59
CA VAL A 123 -65.84 2.86 -11.32
C VAL A 123 -65.01 2.48 -12.59
N SER A 124 -65.10 1.21 -13.02
CA SER A 124 -64.64 0.58 -14.29
C SER A 124 -65.59 -0.61 -14.58
N PRO A 125 -65.77 -1.24 -15.79
CA PRO A 125 -64.68 -1.75 -16.67
C PRO A 125 -64.97 -2.14 -18.18
N ARG A 126 -63.96 -2.72 -18.89
CA ARG A 126 -64.00 -3.54 -20.17
C ARG A 126 -64.46 -2.80 -21.46
N HIS A 127 -64.28 -3.25 -22.73
CA HIS A 127 -63.94 -4.53 -23.42
C HIS A 127 -63.01 -4.30 -24.66
N ALA A 128 -61.99 -5.14 -24.94
CA ALA A 128 -61.89 -6.17 -26.02
C ALA A 128 -61.40 -5.73 -27.44
N ALA A 129 -60.87 -6.69 -28.23
CA ALA A 129 -60.18 -6.55 -29.54
C ALA A 129 -60.92 -7.36 -30.65
N PRO A 130 -60.40 -7.72 -31.87
CA PRO A 130 -59.11 -7.45 -32.56
C PRO A 130 -59.23 -7.08 -34.07
N GLY A 131 -58.12 -7.09 -34.85
CA GLY A 131 -58.18 -7.21 -36.33
C GLY A 131 -56.89 -6.87 -37.12
N THR A 132 -56.55 -7.74 -38.10
CA THR A 132 -55.65 -7.48 -39.27
C THR A 132 -56.39 -7.89 -40.55
N PRO A 133 -55.98 -7.37 -41.73
CA PRO A 133 -55.43 -8.27 -42.76
C PRO A 133 -54.28 -7.63 -43.60
N GLU A 134 -53.91 -8.29 -44.71
CA GLU A 134 -52.69 -8.10 -45.52
C GLU A 134 -52.93 -7.37 -46.87
N ALA A 135 -51.92 -7.43 -47.75
CA ALA A 135 -51.84 -7.03 -49.18
C ALA A 135 -51.44 -5.57 -49.51
N GLU A 136 -50.79 -5.28 -50.65
CA GLU A 136 -49.66 -5.92 -51.38
C GLU A 136 -49.17 -4.95 -52.50
N GLU A 137 -48.20 -5.39 -53.31
CA GLU A 137 -47.66 -4.74 -54.53
C GLU A 137 -46.94 -3.37 -54.38
N ASP A 138 -46.17 -2.91 -55.36
CA ASP A 138 -44.90 -3.38 -55.95
C ASP A 138 -44.34 -2.20 -56.79
N PHE A 139 -43.03 -2.12 -57.02
CA PHE A 139 -42.38 -1.56 -58.22
C PHE A 139 -40.85 -1.51 -58.03
N GLY A 140 -40.13 -2.48 -58.60
CA GLY A 140 -38.69 -2.37 -58.87
C GLY A 140 -38.38 -1.66 -60.20
N PRO A 141 -37.24 -1.94 -60.88
CA PRO A 141 -36.08 -2.71 -60.40
C PRO A 141 -34.68 -2.18 -60.86
N SER A 142 -33.64 -2.91 -60.45
CA SER A 142 -32.38 -3.15 -61.21
C SER A 142 -31.30 -2.06 -61.36
N LYS A 143 -30.10 -2.36 -60.82
CA LYS A 143 -28.91 -2.76 -61.61
C LYS A 143 -27.76 -3.28 -60.73
N ARG A 144 -26.87 -4.13 -61.29
CA ARG A 144 -25.67 -4.67 -60.63
C ARG A 144 -24.60 -5.08 -61.67
N CYS A 145 -23.32 -5.10 -61.25
CA CYS A 145 -22.13 -5.58 -62.00
C CYS A 145 -21.72 -4.66 -63.20
N SER A 146 -20.47 -4.62 -63.70
CA SER A 146 -19.30 -5.51 -63.61
C SER A 146 -17.93 -4.76 -63.66
N LEU A 147 -16.83 -5.52 -63.45
CA LEU A 147 -15.38 -5.37 -63.78
C LEU A 147 -14.97 -4.25 -64.80
N GLY A 148 -13.76 -3.66 -64.82
CA GLY A 148 -12.43 -3.97 -64.21
C GLY A 148 -11.33 -3.06 -64.84
N SER A 149 -9.99 -3.24 -64.79
CA SER A 149 -9.05 -4.13 -64.05
C SER A 149 -7.55 -3.79 -64.33
N ASN A 150 -6.64 -3.99 -63.35
CA ASN A 150 -5.18 -4.31 -63.47
C ASN A 150 -4.16 -3.19 -63.90
N PRO A 151 -2.81 -3.44 -63.94
CA PRO A 151 -1.85 -3.66 -62.82
C PRO A 151 -0.54 -2.81 -62.96
N PRO A 152 0.53 -2.89 -62.09
CA PRO A 152 1.49 -4.01 -61.86
C PRO A 152 1.63 -4.38 -60.35
N SER A 153 2.23 -5.47 -59.80
CA SER A 153 3.43 -6.32 -60.04
C SER A 153 4.79 -5.69 -59.60
N PHE A 154 5.78 -6.35 -58.96
CA PHE A 154 6.12 -7.77 -58.65
C PHE A 154 7.01 -7.89 -57.36
N THR A 155 6.99 -9.05 -56.66
CA THR A 155 8.09 -9.68 -55.82
C THR A 155 8.78 -8.90 -54.65
N SER A 156 9.53 -9.50 -53.71
CA SER A 156 9.41 -10.79 -52.96
C SER A 156 10.44 -10.82 -51.79
N ASP A 157 10.14 -11.59 -50.74
CA ASP A 157 11.06 -12.25 -49.78
C ASP A 157 11.91 -11.51 -48.71
N HIS A 158 12.12 -12.26 -47.61
CA HIS A 158 13.22 -12.28 -46.62
C HIS A 158 13.36 -11.22 -45.47
N ASN A 159 12.87 -11.64 -44.30
CA ASN A 159 13.62 -11.91 -43.04
C ASN A 159 14.31 -10.83 -42.17
N TYR A 160 14.14 -11.05 -40.85
CA TYR A 160 14.95 -10.67 -39.67
C TYR A 160 15.02 -9.22 -39.14
N THR A 161 14.68 -9.11 -37.84
CA THR A 161 15.20 -8.24 -36.75
C THR A 161 15.66 -6.78 -36.98
N ALA A 162 15.11 -5.89 -36.15
CA ALA A 162 15.75 -4.68 -35.58
C ALA A 162 15.25 -4.55 -34.11
N GLU A 163 15.96 -4.08 -33.08
CA GLU A 163 17.13 -3.18 -32.95
C GLU A 163 16.87 -1.67 -33.24
N ILE A 164 16.28 -1.01 -32.25
CA ILE A 164 16.71 0.27 -31.62
C ILE A 164 17.20 1.44 -32.55
N MET A 165 16.31 2.44 -32.72
CA MET A 165 16.59 3.90 -32.83
C MET A 165 17.34 4.40 -34.10
N PRO A 166 17.56 5.73 -34.34
CA PRO A 166 17.16 6.95 -33.60
C PRO A 166 16.56 8.12 -34.46
N LEU A 167 16.41 9.31 -33.85
CA LEU A 167 16.31 10.68 -34.45
C LEU A 167 14.97 11.09 -35.15
N HIS A 168 14.63 12.38 -35.34
CA HIS A 168 15.41 13.63 -35.22
C HIS A 168 14.62 14.84 -34.60
N ASN A 169 15.35 15.93 -34.31
CA ASN A 169 14.94 17.15 -33.59
C ASN A 169 13.68 17.92 -34.06
N GLY A 170 12.96 18.49 -33.09
CA GLY A 170 12.25 19.78 -33.21
C GLY A 170 12.79 20.78 -32.16
N ARG A 171 13.35 21.92 -32.60
CA ARG A 171 14.14 22.84 -31.73
C ARG A 171 13.49 24.22 -31.62
N ILE A 172 12.90 24.56 -30.47
CA ILE A 172 12.41 25.91 -30.16
C ILE A 172 12.87 26.33 -28.75
N ALA A 173 13.29 27.61 -28.64
CA ALA A 173 13.54 28.42 -27.44
C ALA A 173 14.15 27.76 -26.18
N ARG A 174 15.44 28.03 -25.94
CA ARG A 174 15.98 28.10 -24.57
C ARG A 174 15.36 29.31 -23.86
N THR A 175 14.52 29.08 -22.85
CA THR A 175 14.24 30.09 -21.82
C THR A 175 15.19 29.85 -20.66
N GLN A 176 16.03 30.83 -20.31
CA GLN A 176 16.87 30.72 -19.12
C GLN A 176 15.98 30.68 -17.88
N TRP A 177 15.98 29.56 -17.16
CA TRP A 177 15.47 29.51 -15.79
C TRP A 177 16.49 30.20 -14.90
N LYS A 178 16.31 31.52 -14.70
CA LYS A 178 17.02 32.25 -13.66
C LYS A 178 16.67 31.63 -12.31
N THR A 179 17.67 31.31 -11.52
CA THR A 179 17.51 30.86 -10.14
C THR A 179 16.68 31.87 -9.36
N LEU A 180 15.47 31.47 -8.98
CA LEU A 180 14.67 32.16 -7.97
C LEU A 180 14.85 31.39 -6.66
N THR A 181 15.89 31.78 -5.93
CA THR A 181 16.07 31.40 -4.53
C THR A 181 14.89 31.90 -3.71
N ALA A 182 14.20 30.99 -3.03
CA ALA A 182 13.13 31.30 -2.09
C ALA A 182 13.19 30.29 -0.93
N ASP A 183 13.86 30.71 0.14
CA ASP A 183 13.56 30.40 1.53
C ASP A 183 13.41 28.91 1.91
N VAL A 184 14.54 28.21 1.97
CA VAL A 184 14.73 27.17 2.98
C VAL A 184 14.83 27.87 4.34
N PRO A 185 14.13 27.42 5.40
CA PRO A 185 14.36 27.92 6.76
C PRO A 185 15.70 27.39 7.29
N GLU A 186 16.75 28.15 6.99
CA GLU A 186 18.08 28.01 7.58
C GLU A 186 17.99 28.25 9.10
N CYS A 187 18.71 27.47 9.91
CA CYS A 187 18.83 27.78 11.34
C CYS A 187 19.76 28.98 11.50
N GLU A 188 19.31 30.03 12.20
CA GLU A 188 20.10 31.26 12.33
C GLU A 188 21.40 31.03 13.11
N ASP A 189 22.54 31.12 12.40
CA ASP A 189 23.86 31.22 13.01
C ASP A 189 24.00 32.55 13.78
N VAL A 190 24.20 32.46 15.09
CA VAL A 190 24.42 33.63 15.95
C VAL A 190 25.91 34.04 15.88
N PRO A 191 26.25 35.33 15.67
CA PRO A 191 27.64 35.74 15.45
C PRO A 191 28.60 35.42 16.60
N MET A 192 29.77 34.87 16.25
CA MET A 192 30.89 34.67 17.16
C MET A 192 31.65 36.00 17.37
N GLU A 193 31.41 36.69 18.49
CA GLU A 193 32.35 37.67 19.03
C GLU A 193 33.25 37.05 20.11
N SER A 194 34.49 37.54 20.19
CA SER A 194 35.58 36.93 20.96
C SER A 194 35.95 37.72 22.22
N LEU A 195 35.65 37.15 23.39
CA LEU A 195 36.18 37.61 24.68
C LEU A 195 36.69 36.43 25.53
N SER A 196 37.72 36.71 26.33
CA SER A 196 38.66 35.70 26.81
C SER A 196 38.29 35.01 28.14
N SER A 197 38.72 33.75 28.22
CA SER A 197 39.31 33.12 29.43
C SER A 197 38.56 33.24 30.76
N ALA A 198 37.60 32.33 30.99
CA ALA A 198 37.45 31.66 32.28
C ALA A 198 36.83 30.27 32.08
N SER A 199 37.49 29.22 32.56
CA SER A 199 36.80 27.93 32.77
C SER A 199 35.95 28.02 34.03
N PRO A 200 34.76 27.42 34.00
CA PRO A 200 34.62 26.16 34.71
C PRO A 200 34.37 25.00 33.75
N SER A 201 34.84 23.81 34.13
CA SER A 201 34.42 22.56 33.49
C SER A 201 32.92 22.37 33.71
N LYS A 202 32.10 22.76 32.74
CA LYS A 202 30.71 22.32 32.68
C LYS A 202 30.72 20.80 32.61
N SER A 203 30.21 20.13 33.64
CA SER A 203 29.80 18.74 33.50
C SER A 203 28.79 18.71 32.36
N GLU A 204 29.06 17.91 31.33
CA GLU A 204 28.04 17.64 30.32
C GLU A 204 26.84 16.98 31.03
N ASP A 205 25.63 17.38 30.62
CA ASP A 205 24.41 16.85 31.21
C ASP A 205 24.11 15.51 30.53
N LEU A 206 24.68 14.45 31.12
CA LEU A 206 24.67 13.09 30.59
C LEU A 206 23.33 12.39 30.88
N VAL A 207 22.66 11.95 29.82
CA VAL A 207 21.35 11.30 29.86
C VAL A 207 21.49 9.83 29.45
N SER A 208 20.80 8.93 30.16
CA SER A 208 20.74 7.50 29.83
C SER A 208 20.09 7.27 28.47
N VAL A 209 20.63 6.33 27.68
CA VAL A 209 20.20 6.09 26.30
C VAL A 209 19.43 4.78 26.15
N ALA A 210 18.40 4.78 25.30
CA ALA A 210 17.70 3.57 24.90
C ALA A 210 18.57 2.69 24.00
N ASN A 211 18.42 1.36 24.08
CA ASN A 211 19.30 0.42 23.36
C ASN A 211 19.29 0.58 21.83
N GLN A 212 18.19 1.09 21.26
CA GLN A 212 18.13 1.64 19.90
C GLN A 212 17.32 2.94 19.89
N PRO A 213 17.69 3.93 19.06
CA PRO A 213 16.87 5.12 18.83
C PRO A 213 15.70 4.79 17.89
N PHE A 214 14.54 5.41 18.10
CA PHE A 214 13.39 5.27 17.21
C PHE A 214 12.47 6.50 17.31
N TRP A 215 11.48 6.58 16.43
CA TRP A 215 10.63 7.77 16.35
C TRP A 215 9.68 7.92 17.54
N SER A 216 9.61 9.14 18.08
CA SER A 216 8.62 9.57 19.05
C SER A 216 7.27 9.87 18.38
N ASN A 217 6.18 9.54 19.07
CA ASN A 217 4.83 9.79 18.55
C ASN A 217 4.61 11.30 18.34
N SER A 218 4.34 11.69 17.09
CA SER A 218 3.67 12.96 16.81
C SER A 218 2.83 12.84 15.54
N ASP A 219 1.93 13.80 15.35
CA ASP A 219 1.17 14.00 14.10
C ASP A 219 0.35 12.77 13.63
N ASN A 220 0.01 11.86 14.55
CA ASN A 220 -0.65 10.57 14.30
C ASN A 220 0.10 9.68 13.27
N LEU A 221 1.43 9.80 13.20
CA LEU A 221 2.28 9.12 12.22
C LEU A 221 2.74 7.70 12.63
N CYS A 222 2.13 7.06 13.65
CA CYS A 222 2.52 5.71 14.09
C CYS A 222 2.56 4.64 13.00
N TRP A 223 1.71 4.79 11.98
CA TRP A 223 1.68 3.95 10.76
C TRP A 223 2.94 4.10 9.90
N LEU A 224 3.55 5.29 9.90
CA LEU A 224 4.81 5.58 9.25
C LEU A 224 5.98 5.22 10.16
N ASP A 225 5.94 5.61 11.43
CA ASP A 225 6.98 5.30 12.42
C ASP A 225 7.24 3.78 12.51
N SER A 226 6.17 2.98 12.59
CA SER A 226 6.26 1.52 12.51
C SER A 226 6.89 1.01 11.20
N LEU A 227 6.49 1.57 10.06
CA LEU A 227 7.07 1.19 8.76
C LEU A 227 8.57 1.55 8.68
N LEU A 228 8.97 2.74 9.15
CA LEU A 228 10.36 3.17 9.13
C LEU A 228 11.22 2.28 10.04
N VAL A 229 10.74 1.93 11.24
CA VAL A 229 11.39 0.95 12.13
C VAL A 229 11.57 -0.40 11.43
N ALA A 230 10.52 -0.92 10.78
CA ALA A 230 10.55 -2.21 10.09
C ALA A 230 11.54 -2.24 8.93
N LEU A 231 11.71 -1.12 8.21
CA LEU A 231 12.68 -1.00 7.12
C LEU A 231 14.12 -0.86 7.64
N VAL A 232 14.39 -0.02 8.66
CA VAL A 232 15.76 0.18 9.16
C VAL A 232 16.31 -1.01 9.97
N ASN A 233 15.43 -1.92 10.42
CA ASN A 233 15.81 -3.19 11.05
C ASN A 233 15.79 -4.40 10.09
N CYS A 234 15.40 -4.21 8.82
CA CYS A 234 15.37 -5.30 7.84
C CYS A 234 16.80 -5.65 7.40
N LYS A 235 17.25 -6.85 7.76
CA LYS A 235 18.60 -7.37 7.46
C LYS A 235 18.96 -7.24 5.99
N SER A 236 18.06 -7.72 5.12
CA SER A 236 18.25 -7.75 3.68
C SER A 236 18.45 -6.35 3.08
N LEU A 237 17.82 -5.32 3.66
CA LEU A 237 18.01 -3.92 3.25
C LEU A 237 19.33 -3.31 3.74
N ILE A 238 19.88 -3.80 4.86
CA ILE A 238 21.19 -3.40 5.38
C ILE A 238 22.30 -4.04 4.52
N GLU A 239 22.20 -5.34 4.25
CA GLU A 239 23.18 -6.14 3.52
C GLU A 239 23.26 -5.78 2.03
N CYS A 240 22.11 -5.60 1.37
CA CYS A 240 22.05 -5.27 -0.07
C CYS A 240 22.13 -3.77 -0.35
N LYS A 241 22.42 -2.93 0.64
CA LYS A 241 22.47 -1.46 0.48
C LYS A 241 23.56 -1.04 -0.51
N PRO A 242 23.24 -0.25 -1.57
CA PRO A 242 24.24 0.38 -2.43
C PRO A 242 25.31 1.15 -1.64
N LYS A 243 26.57 1.00 -2.04
CA LYS A 243 27.72 1.66 -1.41
C LYS A 243 27.75 3.16 -1.72
N ASP A 244 27.57 3.48 -3.00
CA ASP A 244 27.57 4.84 -3.53
C ASP A 244 26.18 5.47 -3.47
N GLU A 245 26.15 6.80 -3.50
CA GLU A 245 24.92 7.59 -3.36
C GLU A 245 24.10 7.62 -4.66
N ALA A 246 22.97 6.92 -4.66
CA ALA A 246 21.94 7.12 -5.66
C ALA A 246 21.16 8.40 -5.31
N GLU A 247 21.42 9.50 -6.04
CA GLU A 247 21.02 10.90 -5.74
C GLU A 247 19.53 11.17 -5.48
N GLN A 248 18.64 10.18 -5.64
CA GLN A 248 17.18 10.28 -5.43
C GLN A 248 16.59 9.11 -4.61
N SER A 249 17.45 8.26 -4.02
CA SER A 249 17.06 6.99 -3.40
C SER A 249 16.52 7.18 -1.97
N SER A 250 15.20 7.07 -1.81
CA SER A 250 14.49 7.46 -0.59
C SER A 250 14.60 6.41 0.52
N VAL A 251 14.49 5.11 0.17
CA VAL A 251 14.79 4.01 1.11
C VAL A 251 16.25 4.08 1.56
N TRP A 252 17.18 4.37 0.65
CA TRP A 252 18.61 4.43 0.98
C TRP A 252 18.95 5.62 1.89
N GLN A 253 18.35 6.80 1.66
CA GLN A 253 18.49 7.97 2.54
C GLN A 253 17.97 7.69 3.96
N LEU A 254 16.87 6.94 4.08
CA LEU A 254 16.40 6.41 5.37
C LEU A 254 17.44 5.48 6.02
N MET A 255 17.94 4.47 5.30
CA MET A 255 18.91 3.50 5.82
C MET A 255 20.22 4.17 6.27
N ARG A 256 20.83 5.01 5.42
CA ARG A 256 22.08 5.72 5.76
C ARG A 256 21.84 6.72 6.90
N GLY A 257 20.81 7.55 6.82
CA GLY A 257 20.55 8.55 7.86
C GLY A 257 20.29 7.93 9.24
N TYR A 258 19.57 6.81 9.31
CA TYR A 258 19.38 6.07 10.56
C TYR A 258 20.68 5.45 11.08
N GLU A 259 21.51 4.90 10.19
CA GLU A 259 22.84 4.39 10.53
C GLU A 259 23.78 5.49 11.07
N ASP A 260 23.79 6.67 10.44
CA ASP A 260 24.57 7.86 10.84
C ASP A 260 24.12 8.38 12.22
N ILE A 261 22.80 8.42 12.50
CA ILE A 261 22.26 8.76 13.81
C ILE A 261 22.71 7.75 14.87
N CYS A 262 22.60 6.45 14.58
CA CYS A 262 23.05 5.39 15.48
C CYS A 262 24.57 5.44 15.71
N ALA A 263 25.36 5.75 14.69
CA ALA A 263 26.80 5.93 14.79
C ALA A 263 27.15 7.16 15.64
N SER A 264 26.49 8.29 15.41
CA SER A 264 26.65 9.51 16.21
C SER A 264 26.38 9.27 17.70
N ILE A 265 25.27 8.59 18.03
CA ILE A 265 24.97 8.18 19.41
C ILE A 265 26.09 7.30 19.97
N ARG A 266 26.46 6.21 19.28
CA ARG A 266 27.51 5.26 19.73
C ARG A 266 28.86 5.95 19.97
N MET A 267 29.26 6.88 19.10
CA MET A 267 30.54 7.61 19.25
C MET A 267 30.61 8.50 20.49
N HIS A 268 29.46 8.89 21.06
CA HIS A 268 29.38 9.69 22.29
C HIS A 268 28.97 8.89 23.52
N GLN A 269 28.85 7.55 23.42
CA GLN A 269 28.46 6.69 24.54
C GLN A 269 29.56 6.64 25.61
N GLN A 270 29.17 7.01 26.83
CA GLN A 270 29.98 6.96 28.04
C GLN A 270 29.33 5.97 29.00
N THR A 271 30.06 4.91 29.37
CA THR A 271 29.61 3.97 30.41
C THR A 271 29.84 4.59 31.78
N GLY A 272 28.76 4.89 32.50
CA GLY A 272 28.84 5.40 33.87
C GLY A 272 29.39 4.36 34.85
N GLY A 273 29.85 4.82 36.03
CA GLY A 273 30.27 3.93 37.13
C GLY A 273 29.15 3.05 37.71
N ASP A 274 27.90 3.31 37.32
CA ASP A 274 26.71 2.51 37.56
C ASP A 274 26.44 1.44 36.47
N GLY A 275 27.31 1.36 35.45
CA GLY A 275 27.14 0.47 34.29
C GLY A 275 26.12 0.96 33.26
N ALA A 276 25.46 2.09 33.49
CA ALA A 276 24.48 2.65 32.58
C ALA A 276 25.17 3.42 31.43
N VAL A 277 24.74 3.16 30.20
CA VAL A 277 25.22 3.87 29.00
C VAL A 277 24.52 5.22 28.88
N LYS A 278 25.32 6.29 28.81
CA LYS A 278 24.86 7.69 28.79
C LYS A 278 25.52 8.46 27.65
N VAL A 279 24.88 9.51 27.15
CA VAL A 279 25.46 10.47 26.18
C VAL A 279 25.11 11.90 26.60
N PRO A 280 25.83 12.93 26.11
CA PRO A 280 25.44 14.33 26.33
C PRO A 280 24.05 14.63 25.73
N ARG A 281 23.18 15.33 26.45
CA ARG A 281 21.80 15.61 26.01
C ARG A 281 21.69 16.14 24.58
N HIS A 282 22.60 17.03 24.16
CA HIS A 282 22.58 17.64 22.82
C HIS A 282 22.73 16.60 21.67
N VAL A 283 23.34 15.44 21.93
CA VAL A 283 23.45 14.34 20.96
C VAL A 283 22.09 13.66 20.75
N LEU A 284 21.30 13.50 21.82
CA LEU A 284 19.92 13.00 21.73
C LEU A 284 18.98 14.02 21.09
N GLU A 285 19.08 15.29 21.47
CA GLU A 285 18.27 16.38 20.88
C GLU A 285 18.53 16.49 19.36
N LYS A 286 19.78 16.31 18.92
CA LYS A 286 20.11 16.20 17.50
C LYS A 286 19.57 14.91 16.86
N ALA A 287 19.73 13.75 17.50
CA ALA A 287 19.21 12.48 16.99
C ALA A 287 17.69 12.53 16.79
N ASP A 288 16.93 13.07 17.74
CA ASP A 288 15.48 13.27 17.65
C ASP A 288 15.10 14.23 16.51
N ALA A 289 15.92 15.24 16.23
CA ALA A 289 15.73 16.15 15.11
C ALA A 289 16.03 15.46 13.76
N ASP A 290 17.13 14.74 13.66
CA ASP A 290 17.53 14.01 12.46
C ASP A 290 16.50 12.90 12.12
N LEU A 291 16.05 12.11 13.12
CA LEU A 291 14.96 11.14 12.96
C LEU A 291 13.68 11.80 12.43
N ARG A 292 13.27 12.92 13.02
CA ARG A 292 12.09 13.69 12.59
C ARG A 292 12.25 14.17 11.14
N CYS A 293 13.44 14.58 10.72
CA CYS A 293 13.75 14.92 9.34
C CYS A 293 13.59 13.72 8.39
N LEU A 294 14.16 12.56 8.71
CA LEU A 294 13.99 11.33 7.90
C LEU A 294 12.51 10.96 7.73
N ARG A 295 11.73 11.00 8.82
CA ARG A 295 10.29 10.76 8.78
C ARG A 295 9.55 11.74 7.88
N MET A 296 9.85 13.04 8.02
CA MET A 296 9.17 14.06 7.22
C MET A 296 9.56 14.01 5.74
N SER A 297 10.76 13.52 5.39
CA SER A 297 11.13 13.23 4.00
C SER A 297 10.32 12.06 3.44
N ALA A 298 10.23 10.94 4.15
CA ALA A 298 9.41 9.80 3.76
C ALA A 298 7.91 10.17 3.65
N PHE A 299 7.39 10.96 4.60
CA PHE A 299 6.02 11.48 4.55
C PHE A 299 5.78 12.34 3.31
N LYS A 300 6.66 13.30 3.00
CA LYS A 300 6.53 14.18 1.81
C LYS A 300 6.50 13.40 0.50
N LEU A 301 7.28 12.32 0.38
CA LEU A 301 7.28 11.44 -0.80
C LEU A 301 5.96 10.66 -0.94
N LEU A 302 5.43 10.17 0.19
CA LEU A 302 4.22 9.35 0.23
C LEU A 302 2.93 10.16 0.11
N GLN A 303 2.90 11.38 0.64
CA GLN A 303 1.72 12.23 0.72
C GLN A 303 0.97 12.40 -0.63
N PRO A 304 1.61 12.79 -1.76
CA PRO A 304 0.92 12.93 -3.04
C PRO A 304 0.55 11.60 -3.70
N LYS A 305 1.10 10.46 -3.24
CA LYS A 305 0.74 9.11 -3.71
C LYS A 305 -0.44 8.51 -2.93
N LEU A 306 -0.60 8.91 -1.66
CA LEU A 306 -1.63 8.42 -0.73
C LEU A 306 -2.84 9.36 -0.61
N ASN A 307 -2.75 10.61 -1.07
CA ASN A 307 -3.69 11.72 -0.78
C ASN A 307 -3.85 12.06 0.72
N CYS A 308 -2.99 11.55 1.60
CA CYS A 308 -3.11 11.74 3.03
C CYS A 308 -2.70 13.15 3.49
N LYS A 309 -3.00 13.50 4.75
CA LYS A 309 -2.64 14.78 5.37
C LYS A 309 -1.94 14.52 6.70
N LEU A 310 -1.02 15.42 7.07
CA LEU A 310 -0.37 15.38 8.38
C LEU A 310 -1.43 15.45 9.49
N GLY A 311 -1.28 14.68 10.56
CA GLY A 311 -2.31 14.52 11.58
C GLY A 311 -3.39 13.45 11.26
N GLN A 312 -3.39 12.84 10.07
CA GLN A 312 -4.33 11.77 9.73
C GLN A 312 -3.72 10.37 9.86
N ARG A 313 -4.57 9.40 10.24
CA ARG A 313 -4.25 7.98 10.22
C ARG A 313 -4.25 7.45 8.78
N GLU A 314 -3.16 6.77 8.41
CA GLU A 314 -3.03 5.96 7.21
C GLU A 314 -2.56 4.54 7.62
N THR A 315 -2.08 3.70 6.70
CA THR A 315 -1.60 2.34 6.99
C THR A 315 -0.24 2.04 6.37
N PRO A 316 0.64 1.24 7.03
CA PRO A 316 1.85 0.72 6.40
C PRO A 316 1.59 0.00 5.07
N VAL A 317 0.40 -0.60 4.90
CA VAL A 317 0.05 -1.49 3.77
C VAL A 317 0.07 -0.78 2.41
N PHE A 318 -0.31 0.50 2.37
CA PHE A 318 -0.21 1.30 1.14
C PHE A 318 1.12 2.05 1.07
N ALA A 319 1.66 2.50 2.21
CA ALA A 319 2.91 3.23 2.28
C ALA A 319 4.13 2.38 1.85
N MET A 320 4.22 1.13 2.30
CA MET A 320 5.37 0.26 2.06
C MET A 320 5.63 -0.01 0.56
N PRO A 321 4.64 -0.45 -0.27
CA PRO A 321 4.88 -0.59 -1.70
C PRO A 321 5.25 0.72 -2.39
N LEU A 322 4.68 1.86 -1.97
CA LEU A 322 4.91 3.17 -2.58
C LEU A 322 6.26 3.81 -2.20
N LEU A 323 6.87 3.37 -1.09
CA LEU A 323 8.21 3.73 -0.66
C LEU A 323 9.26 2.78 -1.23
N LEU A 324 8.98 1.47 -1.32
CA LEU A 324 9.90 0.54 -1.99
C LEU A 324 10.00 0.83 -3.50
N ALA A 325 8.89 1.17 -4.16
CA ALA A 325 8.86 1.48 -5.60
C ALA A 325 9.43 2.86 -5.99
N SER A 326 10.01 3.64 -5.07
CA SER A 326 10.93 4.74 -5.47
C SER A 326 12.37 4.27 -5.68
N ASP A 327 12.68 3.03 -5.31
CA ASP A 327 14.04 2.56 -5.09
C ASP A 327 14.29 1.23 -5.82
N PRO A 328 14.80 1.27 -7.07
CA PRO A 328 14.96 0.08 -7.92
C PRO A 328 15.88 -1.02 -7.37
N TRP A 329 16.68 -0.72 -6.35
CA TRP A 329 17.49 -1.71 -5.62
C TRP A 329 16.73 -2.36 -4.45
N ALA A 330 15.74 -1.65 -3.88
CA ALA A 330 15.01 -2.07 -2.69
C ALA A 330 13.73 -2.85 -3.05
N GLU A 331 12.95 -2.42 -4.06
CA GLU A 331 11.71 -3.12 -4.45
C GLU A 331 11.94 -4.62 -4.76
N PRO A 332 12.97 -5.04 -5.51
CA PRO A 332 13.20 -6.45 -5.84
C PRO A 332 13.44 -7.36 -4.63
N LEU A 333 13.93 -6.81 -3.51
CA LEU A 333 14.17 -7.57 -2.27
C LEU A 333 12.86 -8.03 -1.60
N PHE A 334 11.74 -7.38 -1.93
CA PHE A 334 10.40 -7.71 -1.44
C PHE A 334 9.47 -8.30 -2.52
N GLN A 335 9.82 -8.15 -3.81
CA GLN A 335 8.94 -8.48 -4.92
C GLN A 335 8.78 -10.00 -5.13
N SER A 336 7.65 -10.54 -4.65
CA SER A 336 7.32 -11.97 -4.74
C SER A 336 6.47 -12.28 -5.97
N THR A 337 6.77 -13.39 -6.66
CA THR A 337 5.96 -13.89 -7.78
C THR A 337 5.17 -15.12 -7.35
N PHE A 338 3.89 -15.15 -7.67
CA PHE A 338 3.00 -16.26 -7.30
C PHE A 338 1.79 -16.35 -8.23
N HIS A 339 1.09 -17.47 -8.16
CA HIS A 339 -0.19 -17.69 -8.84
C HIS A 339 -1.35 -17.68 -7.85
N TRP A 340 -2.39 -16.88 -8.11
CA TRP A 340 -3.69 -17.04 -7.47
C TRP A 340 -4.48 -18.14 -8.16
N MET A 341 -4.61 -19.28 -7.47
CA MET A 341 -5.39 -20.43 -7.91
C MET A 341 -6.78 -20.38 -7.29
N PHE A 342 -7.82 -20.41 -8.14
CA PHE A 342 -9.22 -20.36 -7.73
C PHE A 342 -10.06 -21.37 -8.52
N ARG A 343 -11.01 -22.03 -7.84
CA ARG A 343 -12.08 -22.81 -8.45
C ARG A 343 -13.33 -22.73 -7.56
N CYS A 344 -14.44 -22.27 -8.12
CA CYS A 344 -15.70 -22.17 -7.40
C CYS A 344 -16.31 -23.56 -7.14
N SER A 345 -16.79 -23.80 -5.92
CA SER A 345 -17.53 -25.02 -5.56
C SER A 345 -18.85 -25.12 -6.32
N GLU A 346 -19.54 -24.00 -6.50
CA GLU A 346 -20.89 -23.95 -7.09
C GLU A 346 -20.83 -23.85 -8.61
N CYS A 347 -20.56 -22.66 -9.17
CA CYS A 347 -20.64 -22.40 -10.62
C CYS A 347 -19.42 -22.92 -11.42
N LYS A 348 -18.50 -23.65 -10.78
CA LYS A 348 -17.29 -24.27 -11.35
C LYS A 348 -16.28 -23.32 -12.02
N ALA A 349 -16.58 -22.03 -12.14
CA ALA A 349 -15.67 -21.00 -12.65
C ALA A 349 -14.31 -21.08 -11.93
N ALA A 350 -13.24 -21.06 -12.71
CA ALA A 350 -11.87 -21.22 -12.23
C ALA A 350 -10.94 -20.20 -12.89
N SER A 351 -9.86 -19.86 -12.20
CA SER A 351 -8.82 -18.96 -12.71
C SER A 351 -7.47 -19.32 -12.11
N ALA A 352 -6.41 -19.08 -12.90
CA ALA A 352 -5.02 -19.09 -12.47
C ALA A 352 -4.41 -17.78 -12.94
N GLU A 353 -4.03 -16.90 -12.02
CA GLU A 353 -3.53 -15.55 -12.32
C GLU A 353 -2.12 -15.39 -11.75
N ARG A 354 -1.13 -15.18 -12.63
CA ARG A 354 0.26 -14.89 -12.21
C ARG A 354 0.37 -13.43 -11.79
N VAL A 355 0.84 -13.20 -10.57
CA VAL A 355 0.89 -11.88 -9.93
C VAL A 355 2.28 -11.64 -9.34
N LEU A 356 2.69 -10.37 -9.38
CA LEU A 356 3.95 -9.85 -8.84
C LEU A 356 3.62 -8.73 -7.84
N LYS A 357 4.04 -8.87 -6.57
CA LYS A 357 3.77 -7.89 -5.48
C LYS A 357 4.86 -7.90 -4.42
N THR A 358 5.14 -6.72 -3.86
CA THR A 358 5.94 -6.54 -2.63
C THR A 358 5.18 -6.86 -1.35
N LEU A 359 3.87 -6.63 -1.32
CA LEU A 359 3.02 -6.88 -0.15
C LEU A 359 1.63 -7.44 -0.56
N PRO A 360 1.51 -8.77 -0.78
CA PRO A 360 0.21 -9.44 -0.93
C PRO A 360 -0.65 -9.29 0.33
N THR A 361 -1.96 -9.23 0.14
CA THR A 361 -2.97 -9.14 1.22
C THR A 361 -3.76 -10.43 1.34
N PHE A 362 -3.97 -10.89 2.57
CA PHE A 362 -4.82 -12.01 2.94
C PHE A 362 -6.00 -11.54 3.80
N THR A 363 -7.19 -12.05 3.50
CA THR A 363 -8.43 -11.80 4.27
C THR A 363 -9.13 -13.12 4.57
N ASN A 364 -9.46 -13.37 5.83
CA ASN A 364 -10.15 -14.59 6.30
C ASN A 364 -9.36 -15.86 5.91
N VAL A 365 -8.13 -15.94 6.45
CA VAL A 365 -7.23 -17.11 6.34
C VAL A 365 -7.81 -18.34 7.04
N PHE A 366 -7.40 -19.52 6.57
CA PHE A 366 -7.83 -20.79 7.17
C PHE A 366 -6.97 -21.18 8.40
N PRO A 367 -7.47 -22.02 9.33
CA PRO A 367 -6.69 -22.49 10.48
C PRO A 367 -5.44 -23.32 10.11
N ASP A 368 -5.42 -23.94 8.92
CA ASP A 368 -4.27 -24.66 8.36
C ASP A 368 -3.30 -23.77 7.55
N TRP A 369 -3.47 -22.44 7.59
CA TRP A 369 -2.64 -21.51 6.82
C TRP A 369 -1.15 -21.59 7.19
N SER A 370 -0.31 -21.61 6.17
CA SER A 370 1.15 -21.40 6.25
C SER A 370 1.62 -20.73 4.95
N PRO A 371 2.86 -20.21 4.86
CA PRO A 371 3.36 -19.63 3.61
C PRO A 371 3.33 -20.57 2.39
N LEU A 372 3.39 -21.90 2.61
CA LEU A 372 3.29 -22.92 1.56
C LEU A 372 1.85 -23.46 1.36
N ASN A 373 0.97 -23.29 2.34
CA ASN A 373 -0.47 -23.53 2.25
C ASN A 373 -1.22 -22.19 2.38
N ALA A 374 -0.81 -21.21 1.58
CA ALA A 374 -1.21 -19.82 1.73
C ALA A 374 -2.63 -19.60 1.19
N VAL A 375 -3.63 -19.88 2.02
CA VAL A 375 -5.03 -20.03 1.61
C VAL A 375 -5.96 -19.09 2.36
N HIS A 376 -6.81 -18.38 1.62
CA HIS A 376 -7.86 -17.55 2.21
C HIS A 376 -9.24 -17.82 1.62
N SER A 377 -10.27 -17.34 2.32
CA SER A 377 -11.67 -17.43 1.89
C SER A 377 -12.14 -16.11 1.27
N ALA A 378 -12.78 -16.19 0.12
CA ALA A 378 -13.22 -15.03 -0.66
C ALA A 378 -14.52 -15.33 -1.42
N PRO A 379 -15.27 -14.32 -1.88
CA PRO A 379 -16.42 -14.55 -2.76
C PRO A 379 -16.00 -15.00 -4.15
N CYS A 380 -16.88 -15.73 -4.85
CA CYS A 380 -16.75 -16.04 -6.26
C CYS A 380 -16.93 -14.77 -7.11
N ASN A 381 -16.04 -14.57 -8.09
CA ASN A 381 -16.11 -13.43 -9.02
C ASN A 381 -17.37 -13.44 -9.93
N VAL A 382 -18.01 -14.60 -10.09
CA VAL A 382 -19.09 -14.85 -11.07
C VAL A 382 -20.46 -15.02 -10.41
N CYS A 383 -20.59 -15.92 -9.44
CA CYS A 383 -21.87 -16.20 -8.77
C CYS A 383 -22.02 -15.57 -7.38
N CYS A 384 -21.06 -14.71 -6.98
CA CYS A 384 -21.00 -14.04 -5.67
C CYS A 384 -21.02 -14.94 -4.42
N GLN A 385 -21.07 -16.27 -4.57
CA GLN A 385 -21.06 -17.22 -3.47
C GLN A 385 -19.85 -17.02 -2.57
N LYS A 386 -20.09 -16.98 -1.26
CA LYS A 386 -19.10 -16.64 -0.23
C LYS A 386 -18.20 -17.85 0.10
N ASN A 387 -17.18 -17.58 0.92
CA ASN A 387 -16.32 -18.57 1.58
C ASN A 387 -15.60 -19.55 0.62
N GLN A 388 -15.33 -19.14 -0.62
CA GLN A 388 -14.66 -19.96 -1.62
C GLN A 388 -13.14 -19.94 -1.38
N ARG A 389 -12.49 -21.11 -1.49
CA ARG A 389 -11.03 -21.26 -1.29
C ARG A 389 -10.26 -20.57 -2.43
N ARG A 390 -9.38 -19.63 -2.09
CA ARG A 390 -8.32 -19.11 -2.97
C ARG A 390 -6.96 -19.51 -2.39
N THR A 391 -6.09 -20.03 -3.23
CA THR A 391 -4.75 -20.49 -2.84
C THR A 391 -3.71 -19.65 -3.56
N MET A 392 -2.75 -19.10 -2.82
CA MET A 392 -1.53 -18.53 -3.38
C MET A 392 -0.50 -19.65 -3.56
N VAL A 393 0.09 -19.76 -4.76
CA VAL A 393 1.16 -20.73 -5.06
C VAL A 393 2.41 -19.97 -5.44
N LEU A 394 3.44 -20.03 -4.59
CA LEU A 394 4.70 -19.30 -4.77
C LEU A 394 5.51 -19.81 -5.98
N GLU A 395 5.95 -18.89 -6.83
CA GLU A 395 6.83 -19.15 -7.98
C GLU A 395 8.25 -18.62 -7.69
N SER A 396 8.35 -17.42 -7.12
CA SER A 396 9.59 -16.87 -6.57
C SER A 396 9.34 -16.17 -5.24
N VAL A 397 10.27 -16.36 -4.31
CA VAL A 397 10.37 -15.66 -3.03
C VAL A 397 11.72 -14.93 -3.05
N PRO A 398 11.78 -13.62 -2.78
CA PRO A 398 13.02 -12.85 -2.67
C PRO A 398 13.54 -12.88 -1.22
N SER A 399 14.63 -12.17 -0.93
CA SER A 399 15.25 -12.13 0.40
C SER A 399 14.28 -11.79 1.54
N VAL A 400 13.30 -10.91 1.29
CA VAL A 400 12.24 -10.53 2.22
C VAL A 400 10.86 -10.90 1.67
N PHE A 401 10.24 -11.90 2.26
CA PHE A 401 8.84 -12.23 2.00
C PHE A 401 7.95 -11.46 2.98
N ALA A 402 7.17 -10.48 2.50
CA ALA A 402 6.27 -9.68 3.34
C ALA A 402 4.79 -9.94 2.98
N LEU A 403 3.94 -10.15 3.99
CA LEU A 403 2.49 -10.33 3.84
C LEU A 403 1.69 -9.44 4.79
N HIS A 404 0.55 -8.94 4.31
CA HIS A 404 -0.45 -8.23 5.11
C HIS A 404 -1.67 -9.12 5.40
N PHE A 405 -2.13 -9.12 6.65
CA PHE A 405 -3.31 -9.85 7.13
C PHE A 405 -4.33 -8.88 7.71
N VAL A 406 -5.57 -8.91 7.20
CA VAL A 406 -6.64 -8.00 7.65
C VAL A 406 -7.23 -8.41 9.00
N GLU A 407 -7.31 -9.71 9.26
CA GLU A 407 -7.80 -10.30 10.51
C GLU A 407 -6.69 -11.05 11.30
N GLY A 408 -5.43 -10.79 10.96
CA GLY A 408 -4.24 -11.43 11.54
C GLY A 408 -4.01 -12.89 11.12
N LEU A 409 -3.20 -13.59 11.92
CA LEU A 409 -2.80 -14.98 11.74
C LEU A 409 -3.63 -15.95 12.62
N PRO A 410 -3.67 -17.26 12.29
CA PRO A 410 -4.38 -18.26 13.12
C PRO A 410 -3.78 -18.54 14.51
N ASP A 411 -2.48 -18.33 14.70
CA ASP A 411 -1.70 -18.68 15.89
C ASP A 411 -0.64 -17.59 16.14
N ASN A 412 -0.20 -17.39 17.38
CA ASN A 412 0.81 -16.37 17.72
C ASN A 412 2.23 -16.90 17.89
N ASP A 413 2.45 -18.22 17.86
CA ASP A 413 3.80 -18.79 17.76
C ASP A 413 4.33 -18.66 16.33
N VAL A 414 4.87 -17.49 16.01
CA VAL A 414 5.43 -17.15 14.69
C VAL A 414 6.50 -18.12 14.17
N ARG A 415 7.10 -18.95 15.04
CA ARG A 415 8.03 -20.02 14.63
C ARG A 415 7.32 -21.10 13.80
N ARG A 416 6.02 -21.29 13.99
CA ARG A 416 5.17 -22.23 13.23
C ARG A 416 5.02 -21.82 11.76
N TYR A 417 5.33 -20.57 11.42
CA TYR A 417 5.28 -20.05 10.05
C TYR A 417 6.65 -19.99 9.36
N ALA A 418 7.73 -20.45 10.00
CA ALA A 418 9.01 -20.65 9.30
C ALA A 418 8.86 -21.75 8.24
N PHE A 419 9.47 -21.56 7.07
CA PHE A 419 9.32 -22.47 5.92
C PHE A 419 10.61 -22.54 5.09
N THR A 420 10.70 -23.51 4.18
CA THR A 420 11.81 -23.62 3.23
C THR A 420 11.25 -23.55 1.82
N PHE A 421 11.86 -22.75 0.94
CA PHE A 421 11.45 -22.57 -0.44
C PHE A 421 12.69 -22.47 -1.34
N LYS A 422 12.86 -23.44 -2.25
CA LYS A 422 14.05 -23.61 -3.11
C LYS A 422 15.34 -23.56 -2.29
N GLU A 423 15.47 -24.52 -1.37
CA GLU A 423 16.61 -24.72 -0.45
C GLU A 423 16.79 -23.62 0.61
N SER A 424 16.60 -22.34 0.27
CA SER A 424 16.57 -21.23 1.24
C SER A 424 15.48 -21.42 2.31
N ARG A 425 15.88 -21.29 3.58
CA ARG A 425 14.99 -21.31 4.75
C ARG A 425 14.61 -19.89 5.15
N TYR A 426 13.36 -19.68 5.52
CA TYR A 426 12.77 -18.37 5.83
C TYR A 426 12.13 -18.39 7.23
N SER A 427 12.35 -17.34 8.02
CA SER A 427 11.67 -17.17 9.31
C SER A 427 11.25 -15.74 9.59
N VAL A 428 10.25 -15.58 10.44
CA VAL A 428 9.74 -14.26 10.82
C VAL A 428 10.81 -13.48 11.58
N THR A 429 11.20 -12.33 11.04
CA THR A 429 12.14 -11.37 11.67
C THR A 429 11.43 -10.14 12.18
N THR A 430 10.37 -9.66 11.50
CA THR A 430 9.63 -8.45 11.87
C THR A 430 8.12 -8.64 11.77
N VAL A 431 7.38 -8.07 12.73
CA VAL A 431 5.92 -7.97 12.72
C VAL A 431 5.50 -6.55 13.04
N ILE A 432 4.65 -5.96 12.19
CA ILE A 432 3.91 -4.75 12.53
C ILE A 432 2.56 -5.18 13.09
N GLN A 433 2.35 -4.90 14.37
CA GLN A 433 1.09 -5.08 15.08
C GLN A 433 0.13 -3.93 14.74
N TYR A 434 -1.18 -4.21 14.69
CA TYR A 434 -2.22 -3.19 14.77
C TYR A 434 -3.09 -3.43 16.02
N ASP A 435 -2.93 -2.58 17.03
CA ASP A 435 -3.81 -2.56 18.20
C ASP A 435 -5.17 -1.96 17.79
N HIS A 436 -6.21 -2.79 17.80
CA HIS A 436 -7.56 -2.38 17.40
C HIS A 436 -8.27 -1.46 18.42
N GLN A 437 -7.83 -1.45 19.68
CA GLN A 437 -8.41 -0.65 20.78
C GLN A 437 -7.88 0.78 20.74
N LEU A 438 -6.55 0.92 20.71
CA LEU A 438 -5.84 2.18 20.56
C LEU A 438 -5.92 2.73 19.13
N LYS A 439 -6.13 1.85 18.14
CA LYS A 439 -6.04 2.12 16.68
C LYS A 439 -4.67 2.66 16.34
N HIS A 440 -3.68 1.83 16.66
CA HIS A 440 -2.27 2.16 16.78
C HIS A 440 -1.39 1.08 16.15
N PHE A 441 -0.20 1.45 15.69
CA PHE A 441 0.76 0.51 15.10
C PHE A 441 2.01 0.42 15.97
N VAL A 442 2.47 -0.80 16.21
CA VAL A 442 3.69 -1.10 16.99
C VAL A 442 4.53 -2.07 16.19
N THR A 443 5.84 -1.83 16.09
CA THR A 443 6.74 -2.75 15.37
C THR A 443 7.54 -3.60 16.33
N TRP A 444 7.68 -4.87 15.98
CA TRP A 444 8.37 -5.88 16.75
C TRP A 444 9.43 -6.53 15.87
N THR A 445 10.70 -6.45 16.26
CA THR A 445 11.80 -7.09 15.54
C THR A 445 12.41 -8.20 16.38
N ARG A 446 13.01 -9.21 15.73
CA ARG A 446 13.56 -10.39 16.37
C ARG A 446 15.08 -10.34 16.38
N ASN A 447 15.67 -10.37 17.58
CA ASN A 447 17.10 -10.44 17.78
C ASN A 447 17.65 -11.84 17.47
N SER A 448 18.97 -11.94 17.27
CA SER A 448 19.67 -13.21 17.03
C SER A 448 19.57 -14.21 18.20
N ASP A 449 19.43 -13.72 19.44
CA ASP A 449 19.16 -14.56 20.62
C ASP A 449 17.71 -15.12 20.67
N GLY A 450 16.87 -14.73 19.71
CA GLY A 450 15.46 -15.09 19.64
C GLY A 450 14.52 -14.26 20.52
N SER A 451 15.04 -13.24 21.23
CA SER A 451 14.21 -12.24 21.91
C SER A 451 13.56 -11.29 20.90
N TRP A 452 12.51 -10.59 21.35
CA TRP A 452 11.75 -9.63 20.55
C TRP A 452 11.91 -8.23 21.12
N LEU A 453 12.11 -7.26 20.25
CA LEU A 453 12.33 -5.85 20.59
C LEU A 453 11.09 -5.03 20.20
N GLU A 454 10.50 -4.36 21.19
CA GLU A 454 9.26 -3.59 21.09
C GLU A 454 9.55 -2.12 20.74
N TYR A 455 9.04 -1.66 19.60
CA TYR A 455 9.07 -0.28 19.15
C TYR A 455 7.65 0.29 19.14
N ASP A 456 7.22 0.78 20.30
CA ASP A 456 5.95 1.50 20.49
C ASP A 456 6.24 2.98 20.76
N ASP A 457 5.81 3.85 19.84
CA ASP A 457 6.02 5.30 19.95
C ASP A 457 5.28 5.94 21.16
N LEU A 458 4.27 5.27 21.73
CA LEU A 458 3.58 5.66 22.96
C LEU A 458 4.39 5.30 24.22
N LYS A 459 5.39 4.41 24.09
CA LYS A 459 6.35 4.04 25.14
C LYS A 459 7.70 4.74 24.98
N HIS A 460 7.88 5.55 23.94
CA HIS A 460 9.14 6.25 23.65
C HIS A 460 9.66 7.05 24.87
N PRO A 461 10.97 6.97 25.21
CA PRO A 461 12.04 6.30 24.47
C PRO A 461 12.28 4.82 24.87
N GLU A 462 11.41 4.19 25.66
CA GLU A 462 11.64 2.82 26.14
C GLU A 462 11.41 1.75 25.05
N CYS A 463 12.49 1.36 24.37
CA CYS A 463 12.51 0.18 23.51
C CYS A 463 12.74 -1.09 24.36
N ARG A 464 11.73 -1.96 24.47
CA ARG A 464 11.69 -3.05 25.48
C ARG A 464 11.98 -4.43 24.87
N SER A 465 12.84 -5.22 25.51
CA SER A 465 13.15 -6.60 25.10
C SER A 465 12.28 -7.64 25.82
N HIS A 466 11.72 -8.57 25.05
CA HIS A 466 10.79 -9.62 25.49
C HIS A 466 11.33 -11.00 25.11
N ARG A 467 11.43 -11.92 26.09
CA ARG A 467 11.93 -13.30 25.86
C ARG A 467 10.97 -14.22 25.09
N ARG A 468 9.75 -13.74 24.80
CA ARG A 468 8.70 -14.43 24.04
C ARG A 468 7.92 -13.37 23.29
N PHE A 469 7.43 -13.70 22.11
CA PHE A 469 6.58 -12.79 21.33
C PHE A 469 5.22 -12.64 22.03
N PRO A 470 4.79 -11.42 22.40
CA PRO A 470 3.58 -11.23 23.21
C PRO A 470 2.32 -10.89 22.39
N VAL A 471 2.48 -10.59 21.09
CA VAL A 471 1.41 -10.06 20.23
C VAL A 471 0.29 -11.10 20.03
N PRO A 472 -1.00 -10.72 20.15
CA PRO A 472 -2.13 -11.59 19.79
C PRO A 472 -2.13 -11.90 18.28
N ALA A 473 -2.49 -13.13 17.90
CA ALA A 473 -2.44 -13.58 16.51
C ALA A 473 -3.28 -12.69 15.56
N GLN A 474 -4.42 -12.22 16.04
CA GLN A 474 -5.37 -11.36 15.30
C GLN A 474 -4.83 -9.96 15.03
N GLU A 475 -3.83 -9.50 15.80
CA GLU A 475 -3.25 -8.15 15.69
C GLU A 475 -1.98 -8.14 14.81
N MET A 476 -1.53 -9.29 14.31
CA MET A 476 -0.36 -9.43 13.44
C MET A 476 -0.67 -8.94 12.02
N HIS A 477 -0.63 -7.62 11.83
CA HIS A 477 -1.15 -6.95 10.64
C HIS A 477 -0.22 -7.06 9.43
N VAL A 478 1.09 -6.87 9.60
CA VAL A 478 2.09 -7.11 8.56
C VAL A 478 3.21 -7.98 9.12
N VAL A 479 3.60 -9.02 8.39
CA VAL A 479 4.61 -9.99 8.82
C VAL A 479 5.68 -10.12 7.74
N PHE A 480 6.93 -10.04 8.18
CA PHE A 480 8.14 -10.11 7.36
C PHE A 480 8.88 -11.40 7.71
N TRP A 481 9.08 -12.26 6.70
CA TRP A 481 10.01 -13.37 6.76
C TRP A 481 11.25 -12.99 5.97
N GLU A 482 12.42 -13.18 6.56
CA GLU A 482 13.70 -13.08 5.85
C GLU A 482 14.35 -14.45 5.75
N VAL A 483 15.26 -14.58 4.79
CA VAL A 483 16.12 -15.76 4.67
C VAL A 483 16.96 -15.91 5.95
N GLU A 484 16.97 -17.12 6.52
CA GLU A 484 17.97 -17.50 7.52
C GLU A 484 19.30 -17.69 6.78
N GLU A 485 20.30 -16.87 7.10
CA GLU A 485 21.68 -17.11 6.68
C GLU A 485 22.10 -18.50 7.14
N GLU A 486 22.73 -19.29 6.26
CA GLU A 486 23.42 -20.48 6.71
C GLU A 486 24.66 -20.03 7.49
N GLU A 487 24.63 -20.18 8.82
CA GLU A 487 25.86 -20.15 9.62
C GLU A 487 26.82 -21.18 9.00
N ASP A 488 28.03 -20.75 8.60
CA ASP A 488 29.09 -21.58 8.03
C ASP A 488 29.55 -22.67 9.03
N GLN A 489 28.73 -23.70 9.21
CA GLN A 489 29.14 -24.95 9.82
C GLN A 489 30.05 -25.64 8.82
N GLU A 490 31.37 -25.48 9.02
CA GLU A 490 32.41 -26.20 8.27
C GLU A 490 31.94 -27.63 7.99
N PRO A 491 31.91 -28.06 6.71
CA PRO A 491 31.25 -29.29 6.34
C PRO A 491 31.89 -30.46 7.09
N ARG A 492 31.14 -31.05 8.03
CA ARG A 492 31.57 -32.21 8.82
C ARG A 492 31.79 -33.40 7.90
N ALA A 493 33.01 -33.48 7.37
CA ALA A 493 33.40 -34.45 6.38
C ALA A 493 33.28 -35.89 6.90
N CYS A 494 33.19 -36.82 5.95
CA CYS A 494 33.25 -38.26 6.16
C CYS A 494 32.06 -38.92 6.90
N PHE A 495 30.99 -39.15 6.14
CA PHE A 495 30.60 -40.54 5.90
C PHE A 495 30.75 -40.86 4.40
N PRO A 496 31.32 -42.03 4.08
CA PRO A 496 30.65 -42.95 3.16
C PRO A 496 30.34 -44.29 3.83
N SER A 497 29.43 -45.06 3.23
CA SER A 497 28.70 -46.15 3.92
C SER A 497 28.89 -47.53 3.28
N THR A 498 28.54 -48.59 4.04
CA THR A 498 28.36 -50.01 3.60
C THR A 498 29.65 -50.78 3.24
N THR A 499 29.75 -52.12 3.26
CA THR A 499 28.75 -53.20 3.42
C THR A 499 29.34 -54.45 4.14
N PHE A 500 28.49 -55.23 4.81
CA PHE A 500 28.62 -56.61 5.35
C PHE A 500 29.91 -57.46 5.18
N ALA A 501 30.28 -58.16 6.28
CA ALA A 501 30.90 -59.50 6.31
C ALA A 501 30.54 -60.22 7.65
N GLU A 502 30.69 -61.55 7.74
CA GLU A 502 30.19 -62.38 8.85
C GLU A 502 31.16 -62.62 10.03
N SER A 503 30.62 -63.16 11.13
CA SER A 503 31.27 -63.48 12.42
C SER A 503 32.32 -64.60 12.33
N PRO A 504 33.25 -64.71 13.31
CA PRO A 504 33.00 -65.54 14.50
C PRO A 504 33.54 -64.96 15.84
N PRO A 505 33.12 -65.50 17.02
CA PRO A 505 33.44 -64.91 18.31
C PRO A 505 34.81 -65.33 18.87
N PHE A 506 35.54 -64.38 19.46
CA PHE A 506 36.79 -64.67 20.20
C PHE A 506 36.54 -64.94 21.69
N LYS A 507 37.22 -65.96 22.21
CA LYS A 507 37.11 -66.42 23.60
C LYS A 507 37.91 -65.54 24.56
N LYS A 508 37.51 -65.52 25.83
CA LYS A 508 38.45 -65.23 26.94
C LYS A 508 39.25 -66.50 27.23
N GLU A 509 40.57 -66.37 27.30
CA GLU A 509 41.48 -67.29 27.98
C GLU A 509 42.49 -66.46 28.79
N VAL A 510 43.10 -67.06 29.81
CA VAL A 510 43.64 -66.34 30.97
C VAL A 510 45.05 -66.82 31.33
N SER A 511 46.03 -65.90 31.25
CA SER A 511 47.36 -66.00 31.90
C SER A 511 48.22 -67.21 31.43
N PRO A 512 49.43 -67.47 31.98
CA PRO A 512 50.25 -66.66 32.89
C PRO A 512 51.71 -66.41 32.43
N SER A 513 52.35 -65.40 33.01
CA SER A 513 53.72 -65.42 33.57
C SER A 513 53.96 -64.13 34.36
#